data_AF-A0A2N2IQQ5-F1
#
_entry.id   AF-A0A2N2IQQ5-F1
#
_cell.length_a   1.000
_cell.length_b   1.000
_cell.length_c   1.000
_cell.angle_alpha   90.00
_cell.angle_beta   90.00
_cell.angle_gamma   90.00
#
_symmetry.space_group_name_H-M   'P 1'
#
loop_
_entity.id
_entity.type
_entity.pdbx_description
1 polymer ?
#
loop_
_entity_poly.entity_id
_entity_poly.type
_entity_poly.pdbx_seq_one_letter_code
_entity_poly.pdbx_strand_id
1 'polypeptide(L)' 'MALGIFAAIALSLFLAWSISRADQNRVQTSSIDPASPLDEAELILAARYARGVITRQEYDDMLVILRR' A
#
# COMPACT_ATOMS: atom_id res chain seq x y z
N MET A 1 -31.57 33.53 -15.97
CA MET A 1 -32.03 32.27 -15.34
C MET A 1 -30.89 31.24 -15.36
N ALA A 2 -29.83 31.42 -14.55
CA ALA A 2 -28.67 30.51 -14.55
C ALA A 2 -27.97 30.37 -13.18
N LEU A 3 -28.64 30.73 -12.08
CA LEU A 3 -28.02 30.68 -10.74
C LEU A 3 -28.09 29.30 -10.05
N GLY A 4 -28.93 28.37 -10.53
CA GLY A 4 -29.15 27.08 -9.86
C GLY A 4 -28.23 25.94 -10.30
N ILE A 5 -27.62 26.03 -11.49
CA ILE A 5 -26.92 24.90 -12.11
C ILE A 5 -25.54 24.67 -11.47
N PHE A 6 -24.85 25.76 -11.09
CA PHE A 6 -23.51 25.67 -10.49
C PHE A 6 -23.50 24.98 -9.12
N ALA A 7 -24.59 25.08 -8.35
CA ALA A 7 -24.71 24.45 -7.04
C ALA A 7 -24.82 22.91 -7.12
N ALA A 8 -25.52 22.39 -8.14
CA ALA A 8 -25.72 20.96 -8.33
C ALA A 8 -24.43 20.23 -8.76
N ILE A 9 -23.58 20.91 -9.53
CA ILE A 9 -22.29 20.36 -10.00
C ILE A 9 -21.32 20.20 -8.81
N ALA A 10 -21.29 21.15 -7.88
CA ALA A 10 -20.43 21.09 -6.70
C ALA A 10 -20.82 19.93 -5.76
N LEU A 11 -22.12 19.71 -5.55
CA LEU A 11 -22.62 18.58 -4.76
C LEU A 11 -22.29 17.23 -5.40
N SER A 12 -22.39 17.13 -6.73
CA SER A 12 -22.08 15.90 -7.47
C SER A 12 -20.59 15.55 -7.42
N LEU A 13 -19.70 16.55 -7.55
CA LEU A 13 -18.26 16.37 -7.39
C LEU A 13 -17.88 15.95 -5.96
N PHE A 14 -18.53 16.52 -4.95
CA PHE A 14 -18.27 16.19 -3.54
C PHE A 14 -18.70 14.75 -3.20
N LEU A 15 -19.87 14.30 -3.66
CA LEU A 15 -20.31 12.91 -3.48
C LEU A 15 -19.38 11.93 -4.20
N ALA A 16 -19.03 12.18 -5.47
CA ALA A 16 -18.12 11.32 -6.22
C ALA A 16 -16.73 11.19 -5.56
N TRP A 17 -16.20 12.30 -5.04
CA TRP A 17 -14.91 12.29 -4.34
C TRP A 17 -14.96 11.56 -2.99
N SER A 18 -16.08 11.67 -2.25
CA SER A 18 -16.25 10.95 -0.98
C SER A 18 -16.39 9.43 -1.14
N ILE A 19 -17.13 8.98 -2.16
CA ILE A 19 -17.32 7.54 -2.45
C ILE A 19 -15.99 6.92 -2.89
N SER A 20 -15.21 7.63 -3.72
CA SER A 20 -13.88 7.17 -4.14
C SER A 20 -12.92 7.00 -2.96
N ARG A 21 -13.02 7.83 -1.91
CA ARG A 21 -12.23 7.69 -0.69
C ARG A 21 -12.71 6.54 0.21
N ALA A 22 -14.02 6.32 0.30
CA ALA A 22 -14.58 5.21 1.09
C ALA A 22 -14.22 3.85 0.49
N ASP A 23 -14.17 3.74 -0.83
CA ASP A 23 -13.73 2.55 -1.55
C ASP A 23 -12.22 2.31 -1.36
N GLN A 24 -11.39 3.35 -1.44
CA GLN A 24 -9.96 3.25 -1.15
C GLN A 24 -9.67 2.78 0.27
N ASN A 25 -10.43 3.24 1.27
CA ASN A 25 -10.23 2.80 2.65
C ASN A 25 -10.60 1.33 2.85
N ARG A 26 -11.54 0.80 2.04
CA ARG A 26 -11.94 -0.62 2.03
C ARG A 26 -10.99 -1.50 1.21
N VAL A 27 -10.39 -0.97 0.15
CA VAL A 27 -9.39 -1.65 -0.69
C VAL A 27 -8.01 -1.63 -0.01
N GLN A 28 -7.64 -0.57 0.71
CA GLN A 28 -6.39 -0.53 1.51
C GLN A 28 -6.47 -1.30 2.82
N THR A 29 -7.68 -1.54 3.34
CA THR A 29 -7.91 -2.51 4.44
C THR A 29 -8.28 -3.90 3.95
N SER A 30 -8.13 -4.20 2.64
CA SER A 30 -7.65 -5.53 2.27
C SER A 30 -6.19 -5.61 2.70
N SER A 31 -6.01 -5.64 4.02
CA SER A 31 -4.82 -6.05 4.70
C SER A 31 -4.45 -7.39 4.11
N ILE A 32 -3.52 -7.36 3.18
CA ILE A 32 -2.44 -8.33 3.18
C ILE A 32 -1.77 -8.07 4.52
N ASP A 33 -2.38 -8.63 5.57
CA ASP A 33 -1.74 -8.80 6.86
C ASP A 33 -0.45 -9.54 6.49
N PRO A 34 0.74 -8.94 6.66
CA PRO A 34 1.95 -9.73 6.50
C PRO A 34 1.78 -10.87 7.50
N ALA A 35 1.65 -12.10 6.99
CA ALA A 35 1.24 -13.26 7.76
C ALA A 35 2.18 -13.52 8.97
N SER A 36 3.33 -12.84 8.98
CA SER A 36 4.16 -12.54 10.14
C SER A 36 5.01 -11.29 9.86
N PRO A 37 5.41 -10.48 10.87
CA PRO A 37 6.45 -9.46 10.71
C PRO A 37 7.78 -10.01 10.15
N LEU A 38 8.00 -11.33 10.24
CA LEU A 38 9.11 -12.01 9.60
C LEU A 38 8.97 -12.05 8.06
N ASP A 39 7.74 -12.20 7.55
CA ASP A 39 7.48 -12.22 6.11
C ASP A 39 7.73 -10.84 5.48
N GLU A 40 7.39 -9.78 6.21
CA GLU A 40 7.70 -8.41 5.80
C GLU A 40 9.22 -8.16 5.77
N ALA A 41 9.95 -8.68 6.76
CA ALA A 41 11.40 -8.60 6.79
C ALA A 41 12.05 -9.36 5.63
N GLU A 42 11.57 -10.57 5.30
CA GLU A 42 12.04 -11.34 4.14
C GLU A 42 11.77 -10.58 2.82
N LEU A 43 10.60 -9.94 2.66
CA LEU A 43 10.26 -9.13 1.49
C LEU A 43 11.19 -7.91 1.33
N ILE A 44 11.45 -7.19 2.41
CA ILE A 44 12.36 -6.04 2.41
C ILE A 44 13.78 -6.49 2.04
N LEU A 45 14.21 -7.63 2.59
CA LEU A 45 15.52 -8.19 2.34
C LEU A 45 15.67 -8.62 0.86
N ALA A 46 14.66 -9.28 0.29
CA ALA A 46 14.62 -9.68 -1.11
C ALA A 46 14.67 -8.46 -2.05
N ALA A 47 13.96 -7.38 -1.69
CA ALA A 47 13.99 -6.13 -2.45
C ALA A 47 15.39 -5.46 -2.44
N ARG A 48 16.11 -5.53 -1.31
CA ARG A 48 17.49 -5.01 -1.22
C ARG A 48 18.46 -5.80 -2.08
N TYR A 49 18.35 -7.12 -2.08
CA TYR A 49 19.16 -8.00 -2.93
C TYR A 49 18.88 -7.75 -4.41
N ALA A 50 17.62 -7.65 -4.82
CA ALA A 50 17.23 -7.39 -6.20
C ALA A 50 17.74 -6.03 -6.73
N ARG A 51 17.91 -5.04 -5.83
CA ARG A 51 18.51 -3.74 -6.16
C ARG A 51 20.04 -3.74 -6.15
N GLY A 52 20.68 -4.86 -5.79
CA GLY A 52 22.14 -4.95 -5.66
C GLY A 52 22.71 -4.17 -4.48
N VAL A 53 21.88 -3.82 -3.49
CA VAL A 53 22.30 -3.08 -2.28
C VAL A 53 23.09 -3.98 -1.33
N ILE A 54 22.73 -5.26 -1.30
CA ILE A 54 23.39 -6.30 -0.54
C ILE A 54 23.83 -7.41 -1.48
N THR A 55 24.93 -8.07 -1.13
CA THR A 55 25.44 -9.24 -1.83
C THR A 55 24.57 -10.47 -1.55
N ARG A 56 24.75 -11.53 -2.35
CA ARG A 56 24.08 -12.80 -2.11
C ARG A 56 24.44 -13.41 -0.75
N GLN A 57 25.69 -13.24 -0.32
CA GLN A 57 26.15 -13.75 0.98
C GLN A 57 25.44 -13.03 2.14
N GLU A 58 25.37 -11.71 2.11
CA GLU A 58 24.66 -10.92 3.13
C GLU A 58 23.16 -11.22 3.15
N TYR A 59 22.55 -11.48 1.98
CA TYR A 59 21.16 -11.93 1.89
C TYR A 59 20.93 -13.26 2.60
N ASP A 60 21.78 -14.27 2.32
CA ASP A 60 21.68 -15.60 2.92
C ASP A 60 21.94 -15.55 4.44
N ASP A 61 22.92 -14.77 4.90
CA ASP A 61 23.22 -14.58 6.33
C ASP A 61 22.04 -13.95 7.09
N MET A 62 21.37 -12.96 6.49
CA MET A 62 20.20 -12.30 7.10
C MET A 62 18.97 -13.23 7.13
N LEU A 63 18.76 -14.07 6.11
CA LEU A 63 17.69 -15.08 6.12
C LEU A 63 17.87 -16.11 7.24
N VAL A 64 19.11 -16.50 7.56
CA VAL A 64 19.38 -17.43 8.66
C VAL A 64 19.00 -16.83 10.01
N ILE A 65 19.20 -15.52 10.21
CA ILE A 65 18.84 -14.82 11.44
C ILE A 65 17.31 -14.72 11.59
N LEU A 66 16.59 -14.44 10.51
CA LEU A 66 15.13 -14.30 10.53
C LEU A 66 14.39 -15.61 10.80
N ARG A 67 15.01 -16.76 10.52
CA ARG A 67 14.43 -18.11 10.68
C ARG A 67 14.83 -18.82 11.97
N ARG A 68 15.52 -18.14 12.88
CA ARG A 68 15.92 -18.63 14.20
C ARG A 68 14.96 -18.12 15.28
#